data_AF-A0A7V9QA31-F1
#
_entry.id   AF-A0A7V9QA31-F1
#
_cell.length_a   1.000
_cell.length_b   1.000
_cell.length_c   1.000
_cell.angle_alpha   90.00
_cell.angle_beta   90.00
_cell.angle_gamma   90.00
#
_symmetry.space_group_name_H-M   'P 1'
#
loop_
_entity.id
_entity.type
_entity.pdbx_description
1 polymer ?
#
loop_
_entity_poly.entity_id
_entity_poly.type
_entity_poly.pdbx_seq_one_letter_code
_entity_poly.pdbx_strand_id
1 'polypeptide(L)'
;MTIGLLAIVAIALFAAGFAQLLAPIERPDPERQFLSAEQRELADRVRESRDFVSEQQRLMGEIAGLQAKMREVDPELYRGRIERLDSARALLEKQIRIERDLVVEYERAQRILDVEIETVRVVGQLGGEVLEAISQRLAELDAARDANRELRYQLEANEEVERLLSGRSGI
;
A
#
# COMPACT_ATOMS: atom_id res chain seq x y z
N MET A 1 64.02 29.89 -5.87
CA MET A 1 63.55 28.79 -4.99
C MET A 1 62.03 28.57 -5.16
N THR A 2 61.55 28.42 -6.41
CA THR A 2 60.10 28.45 -6.72
C THR A 2 59.65 27.39 -7.73
N ILE A 3 60.58 26.60 -8.28
CA ILE A 3 60.26 25.59 -9.32
C ILE A 3 59.75 24.27 -8.70
N GLY A 4 60.13 23.95 -7.45
CA GLY A 4 59.72 22.71 -6.79
C GLY A 4 58.26 22.64 -6.35
N LEU A 5 57.60 23.78 -6.10
CA LEU A 5 56.22 23.79 -5.60
C LEU A 5 55.19 23.54 -6.72
N LEU A 6 55.47 24.03 -7.94
CA LEU A 6 54.59 23.86 -9.10
C LEU A 6 54.53 22.41 -9.60
N ALA A 7 55.64 21.66 -9.53
CA ALA A 7 55.68 20.27 -9.95
C ALA A 7 54.87 19.35 -9.02
N ILE A 8 54.87 19.62 -7.72
CA ILE A 8 54.11 18.83 -6.74
C ILE A 8 52.60 19.08 -6.86
N VAL A 9 52.19 20.33 -7.12
CA VAL A 9 50.79 20.68 -7.35
C VAL A 9 50.26 20.06 -8.65
N ALA A 10 51.08 19.99 -9.70
CA ALA A 10 50.71 19.35 -10.96
C ALA A 10 50.50 17.83 -10.81
N ILE A 11 51.35 17.15 -10.03
CA ILE A 11 51.20 15.71 -9.75
C ILE A 11 49.98 15.43 -8.86
N ALA A 12 49.72 16.29 -7.87
CA ALA A 12 48.55 16.18 -7.01
C ALA A 12 47.22 16.39 -7.78
N LEU A 13 47.18 17.32 -8.72
CA LEU A 13 46.01 17.54 -9.59
C LEU A 13 45.81 16.39 -10.58
N PHE A 14 46.89 15.77 -11.07
CA PHE A 14 46.80 14.59 -11.92
C PHE A 14 46.31 13.36 -11.15
N ALA A 15 46.76 13.17 -9.91
CA ALA A 15 46.29 12.08 -9.04
C ALA A 15 44.82 12.25 -8.61
N ALA A 16 44.38 13.49 -8.32
CA ALA A 16 42.98 13.78 -7.99
C ALA A 16 42.04 13.58 -9.19
N GLY A 17 42.47 13.98 -10.40
CA GLY A 17 41.71 13.74 -11.63
C GLY A 17 41.62 12.26 -12.02
N PHE A 18 42.66 11.47 -11.72
CA PHE A 18 42.67 10.03 -11.99
C PHE A 18 41.85 9.22 -10.96
N ALA A 19 41.78 9.67 -9.72
CA ALA A 19 40.91 9.07 -8.69
C ALA A 19 39.42 9.19 -9.03
N GLN A 20 39.01 10.27 -9.72
CA GLN A 20 37.65 10.40 -10.27
C GLN A 20 37.40 9.52 -11.51
N LEU A 21 38.44 9.17 -12.27
CA LEU A 21 38.33 8.29 -13.43
C LEU A 21 38.27 6.79 -13.06
N LEU A 22 38.68 6.45 -11.84
CA LEU A 22 38.65 5.10 -11.26
C LEU A 22 37.58 4.92 -10.18
N ALA A 23 36.77 5.94 -9.91
CA ALA A 23 35.54 5.70 -9.17
C ALA A 23 34.75 4.67 -9.97
N PRO A 24 34.47 3.46 -9.41
CA PRO A 24 33.65 2.50 -10.12
C PRO A 24 32.36 3.22 -10.47
N ILE A 25 32.08 3.38 -11.75
CA ILE A 25 30.76 3.74 -12.22
C ILE A 25 29.92 2.52 -11.79
N GLU A 26 29.33 2.59 -10.59
CA GLU A 26 28.26 1.69 -10.18
C GLU A 26 27.19 1.88 -11.24
N ARG A 27 27.23 1.04 -12.27
CA ARG A 27 26.16 0.98 -13.24
C ARG A 27 24.91 0.66 -12.43
N PRO A 28 23.82 1.43 -12.59
CA PRO A 28 22.58 1.09 -11.95
C PRO A 28 22.23 -0.35 -12.32
N ASP A 29 22.24 -1.22 -11.32
CA ASP A 29 21.86 -2.61 -11.45
C ASP A 29 20.35 -2.64 -11.65
N PRO A 30 19.84 -3.06 -12.82
CA PRO A 30 18.40 -3.03 -13.12
C PRO A 30 17.59 -3.85 -12.11
N GLU A 31 18.18 -4.90 -11.54
CA GLU A 31 17.56 -5.73 -10.52
C GLU A 31 17.35 -4.95 -9.21
N ARG A 32 18.35 -4.18 -8.79
CA ARG A 32 18.23 -3.31 -7.61
C ARG A 32 17.21 -2.19 -7.83
N GLN A 33 17.16 -1.62 -9.03
CA GLN A 33 16.16 -0.59 -9.34
C GLN A 33 14.74 -1.16 -9.26
N PHE A 34 14.52 -2.34 -9.84
CA PHE A 34 13.23 -3.04 -9.79
C PHE A 34 12.80 -3.32 -8.35
N LEU A 35 13.66 -3.96 -7.54
CA LEU A 35 13.33 -4.27 -6.14
C LEU A 35 13.07 -3.01 -5.31
N SER A 36 13.81 -1.93 -5.55
CA SER A 36 13.59 -0.66 -4.86
C SER A 36 12.28 0.04 -5.25
N ALA A 37 11.84 -0.14 -6.50
CA ALA A 37 10.55 0.40 -6.97
C ALA A 37 9.40 -0.39 -6.33
N GLU A 38 9.49 -1.72 -6.33
CA GLU A 38 8.50 -2.60 -5.70
C GLU A 38 8.36 -2.34 -4.19
N GLN A 39 9.46 -2.09 -3.49
CA GLN A 39 9.41 -1.72 -2.08
C GLN A 39 8.64 -0.41 -1.83
N ARG A 40 8.87 0.61 -2.66
CA ARG A 40 8.16 1.89 -2.55
C ARG A 40 6.69 1.70 -2.84
N GLU A 41 6.36 0.94 -3.87
CA GLU A 41 4.98 0.64 -4.24
C GLU A 41 4.25 -0.08 -3.11
N LEU A 42 4.85 -1.12 -2.51
CA LEU A 42 4.26 -1.78 -1.34
C LEU A 42 4.10 -0.84 -0.14
N ALA A 43 5.05 0.07 0.08
CA ALA A 43 4.97 1.04 1.17
C ALA A 43 3.83 2.04 0.96
N ASP A 44 3.61 2.48 -0.27
CA ASP A 44 2.46 3.30 -0.66
C ASP A 44 1.15 2.52 -0.44
N ARG A 45 1.08 1.24 -0.86
CA ARG A 45 -0.10 0.38 -0.68
C ARG A 45 -0.44 0.14 0.80
N VAL A 46 0.56 -0.10 1.65
CA VAL A 46 0.38 -0.23 3.11
C VAL A 46 -0.19 1.06 3.70
N ARG A 47 0.35 2.21 3.29
CA ARG A 47 -0.13 3.53 3.75
C ARG A 47 -1.58 3.74 3.36
N GLU A 48 -1.90 3.54 2.08
CA GLU A 48 -3.25 3.70 1.55
C GLU A 48 -4.26 2.79 2.26
N SER A 49 -3.90 1.52 2.48
CA SER A 49 -4.77 0.56 3.17
C SER A 49 -5.00 0.96 4.64
N ARG A 50 -3.96 1.50 5.31
CA ARG A 50 -4.08 2.03 6.68
C ARG A 50 -4.95 3.28 6.76
N ASP A 51 -4.77 4.21 5.83
CA ASP A 51 -5.58 5.43 5.74
C ASP A 51 -7.04 5.07 5.51
N PHE A 52 -7.30 4.10 4.62
CA PHE A 52 -8.64 3.57 4.39
C PHE A 52 -9.25 2.95 5.67
N VAL A 53 -8.51 2.09 6.37
CA VAL A 53 -8.99 1.49 7.63
C VAL A 53 -9.32 2.58 8.66
N SER A 54 -8.46 3.59 8.81
CA SER A 54 -8.68 4.71 9.72
C SER A 54 -9.98 5.46 9.40
N GLU A 55 -10.20 5.76 8.12
CA GLU A 55 -11.42 6.45 7.67
C GLU A 55 -12.68 5.61 7.90
N GLN A 56 -12.64 4.31 7.63
CA GLN A 56 -13.79 3.43 7.89
C GLN A 56 -14.09 3.31 9.39
N GLN A 57 -13.06 3.28 10.24
CA GLN A 57 -13.25 3.29 11.70
C GLN A 57 -13.89 4.60 12.17
N ARG A 58 -13.51 5.73 11.59
CA ARG A 58 -14.12 7.04 11.87
C ARG A 58 -15.61 7.03 11.50
N LEU A 59 -15.96 6.57 10.30
CA LEU A 59 -17.34 6.45 9.83
C LEU A 59 -18.17 5.50 10.71
N MET A 60 -17.62 4.37 11.12
CA MET A 60 -18.27 3.47 12.08
C MET A 60 -18.61 4.17 13.40
N GLY A 61 -17.70 5.01 13.91
CA GLY A 61 -17.94 5.82 15.11
C GLY A 61 -19.08 6.82 14.93
N GLU A 62 -19.13 7.50 13.79
CA GLU A 62 -20.22 8.43 13.45
C GLU A 62 -21.57 7.72 13.34
N ILE A 63 -21.62 6.56 12.68
CA ILE A 63 -22.83 5.75 12.58
C ILE A 63 -23.29 5.31 13.98
N ALA A 64 -22.37 4.82 14.82
CA ALA A 64 -22.70 4.42 16.18
C ALA A 64 -23.28 5.58 17.01
N GLY A 65 -22.69 6.78 16.89
CA GLY A 65 -23.20 7.99 17.54
C GLY A 65 -24.59 8.39 17.03
N LEU A 66 -24.84 8.27 15.73
CA LEU A 66 -26.15 8.53 15.14
C LEU A 66 -27.20 7.53 15.61
N GLN A 67 -26.87 6.24 15.65
CA GLN A 67 -27.77 5.19 16.16
C GLN A 67 -28.13 5.42 17.62
N ALA A 68 -27.16 5.85 18.45
CA ALA A 68 -27.41 6.16 19.85
C ALA A 68 -28.45 7.29 20.00
N LYS A 69 -28.28 8.38 19.25
CA LYS A 69 -29.23 9.50 19.21
C LYS A 69 -30.63 9.07 18.73
N MET A 70 -30.69 8.23 17.70
CA MET A 70 -31.97 7.70 17.20
C MET A 70 -32.69 6.85 18.24
N ARG A 71 -31.96 5.99 18.95
CA ARG A 71 -32.50 5.14 20.02
C ARG A 71 -32.94 5.95 21.25
N GLU A 72 -32.29 7.08 21.53
CA GLU A 72 -32.67 7.98 22.63
C GLU A 72 -33.95 8.76 22.33
N VAL A 73 -34.12 9.23 21.09
CA VAL A 73 -35.29 10.03 20.69
C VAL A 73 -36.55 9.16 20.63
N ASP A 74 -36.54 8.15 19.76
CA ASP A 74 -37.64 7.19 19.62
C ASP A 74 -37.17 6.00 18.75
N PRO A 75 -36.87 4.84 19.35
CA PRO A 75 -36.36 3.69 18.61
C PRO A 75 -37.40 3.08 17.64
N GLU A 76 -38.70 3.21 17.92
CA GLU A 76 -39.74 2.65 17.05
C GLU A 76 -39.91 3.52 15.80
N LEU A 77 -39.90 4.84 15.97
CA LEU A 77 -39.93 5.80 14.86
C LEU A 77 -38.72 5.61 13.92
N TYR A 78 -37.54 5.34 14.48
CA TYR A 78 -36.30 5.22 13.71
C TYR A 78 -35.87 3.79 13.37
N ARG A 79 -36.65 2.77 13.73
CA ARG A 79 -36.30 1.34 13.57
C ARG A 79 -35.69 1.00 12.21
N GLY A 80 -36.38 1.33 11.11
CA GLY A 80 -35.89 1.02 9.75
C GLY A 80 -34.64 1.83 9.33
N ARG A 81 -34.31 2.94 10.00
CA ARG A 81 -33.01 3.62 9.81
C ARG A 81 -31.92 2.96 10.63
N ILE A 82 -32.23 2.56 11.86
CA ILE A 82 -31.30 1.86 12.75
C ILE A 82 -30.83 0.54 12.11
N GLU A 83 -31.75 -0.26 11.55
CA GLU A 83 -31.44 -1.52 10.86
C GLU A 83 -30.53 -1.35 9.65
N ARG A 84 -30.76 -0.29 8.85
CA ARG A 84 -29.88 0.07 7.73
C ARG A 84 -28.48 0.48 8.19
N LEU A 85 -28.40 1.26 9.27
CA LEU A 85 -27.13 1.65 9.87
C LEU A 85 -26.39 0.44 10.48
N ASP A 86 -27.10 -0.55 11.03
CA ASP A 86 -26.50 -1.80 11.49
C ASP A 86 -25.90 -2.60 10.31
N SER A 87 -26.62 -2.67 9.18
CA SER A 87 -26.15 -3.32 7.96
C SER A 87 -24.91 -2.63 7.38
N ALA A 88 -24.93 -1.30 7.31
CA ALA A 88 -23.77 -0.51 6.87
C ALA A 88 -22.55 -0.74 7.77
N ARG A 89 -22.73 -0.77 9.09
CA ARG A 89 -21.63 -1.07 10.03
C ARG A 89 -21.04 -2.46 9.82
N ALA A 90 -21.88 -3.48 9.64
CA ALA A 90 -21.42 -4.83 9.37
C ALA A 90 -20.59 -4.91 8.08
N LEU A 91 -20.96 -4.13 7.05
CA LEU A 91 -20.18 -4.01 5.83
C LEU A 91 -18.82 -3.35 6.08
N LEU A 92 -18.80 -2.22 6.81
CA LEU A 92 -17.54 -1.53 7.15
C LEU A 92 -16.59 -2.43 7.95
N GLU A 93 -17.11 -3.24 8.88
CA GLU A 93 -16.32 -4.20 9.65
C GLU A 93 -15.68 -5.26 8.75
N LYS A 94 -16.41 -5.76 7.75
CA LYS A 94 -15.87 -6.71 6.78
C LYS A 94 -14.77 -6.07 5.94
N GLN A 95 -14.97 -4.84 5.47
CA GLN A 95 -13.98 -4.11 4.69
C GLN A 95 -12.69 -3.86 5.49
N ILE A 96 -12.83 -3.37 6.72
CA ILE A 96 -11.69 -3.15 7.64
C ILE A 96 -10.89 -4.44 7.84
N ARG A 97 -11.57 -5.59 7.98
CA ARG A 97 -10.89 -6.88 8.15
C ARG A 97 -10.03 -7.21 6.93
N ILE A 98 -10.60 -7.14 5.73
CA ILE A 98 -9.87 -7.50 4.51
C ILE A 98 -8.68 -6.55 4.30
N GLU A 99 -8.86 -5.25 4.53
CA GLU A 99 -7.79 -4.26 4.37
C GLU A 99 -6.67 -4.45 5.39
N ARG A 100 -6.99 -4.88 6.62
CA ARG A 100 -5.96 -5.29 7.60
C ARG A 100 -5.20 -6.53 7.14
N ASP A 101 -5.89 -7.52 6.59
CA ASP A 101 -5.25 -8.72 6.07
C ASP A 101 -4.31 -8.37 4.90
N LEU A 102 -4.71 -7.45 4.02
CA LEU A 102 -3.86 -6.92 2.95
C LEU A 102 -2.62 -6.21 3.50
N VAL A 103 -2.75 -5.37 4.53
CA VAL A 103 -1.61 -4.72 5.18
C VAL A 103 -0.59 -5.76 5.66
N VAL A 104 -1.06 -6.83 6.33
CA VAL A 104 -0.18 -7.89 6.84
C VAL A 104 0.58 -8.58 5.69
N GLU A 105 -0.09 -8.85 4.58
CA GLU A 105 0.53 -9.50 3.43
C GLU A 105 1.50 -8.57 2.67
N TYR A 106 1.20 -7.28 2.53
CA TYR A 106 2.13 -6.31 1.95
C TYR A 106 3.39 -6.15 2.81
N GLU A 107 3.25 -6.05 4.13
CA GLU A 107 4.40 -5.99 5.04
C GLU A 107 5.24 -7.29 5.03
N ARG A 108 4.59 -8.42 4.75
CA ARG A 108 5.29 -9.69 4.53
C ARG A 108 6.09 -9.65 3.23
N ALA A 109 5.49 -9.18 2.14
CA ALA A 109 6.17 -9.03 0.85
C ALA A 109 7.35 -8.05 0.95
N GLN A 110 7.21 -6.94 1.68
CA GLN A 110 8.31 -6.00 1.94
C GLN A 110 9.50 -6.68 2.62
N ARG A 111 9.25 -7.48 3.68
CA ARG A 111 10.33 -8.21 4.37
C ARG A 111 11.03 -9.22 3.48
N ILE A 112 10.30 -9.86 2.58
CA ILE A 112 10.90 -10.77 1.58
C ILE A 112 11.82 -9.95 0.66
N LEU A 113 11.34 -8.83 0.11
CA LEU A 113 12.15 -7.94 -0.72
C LEU A 113 13.40 -7.43 0.01
N ASP A 114 13.29 -7.07 1.29
CA ASP A 114 14.43 -6.63 2.10
C ASP A 114 15.52 -7.71 2.16
N VAL A 115 15.13 -8.96 2.43
CA VAL A 115 16.04 -10.11 2.46
C VAL A 115 16.68 -10.35 1.09
N GLU A 116 15.92 -10.23 0.00
CA GLU A 116 16.46 -10.42 -1.35
C GLU A 116 17.43 -9.31 -1.75
N ILE A 117 17.12 -8.04 -1.44
CA ILE A 117 18.05 -6.92 -1.65
C ILE A 117 19.35 -7.14 -0.87
N GLU A 118 19.26 -7.58 0.39
CA GLU A 118 20.44 -7.90 1.20
C GLU A 118 21.22 -9.08 0.60
N THR A 119 20.53 -10.12 0.12
CA THR A 119 21.14 -11.29 -0.52
C THR A 119 21.89 -10.91 -1.80
N VAL A 120 21.30 -10.07 -2.66
CA VAL A 120 21.98 -9.48 -3.83
C VAL A 120 23.23 -8.73 -3.43
N ARG A 121 23.15 -7.95 -2.35
CA ARG A 121 24.29 -7.17 -1.87
C ARG A 121 25.44 -8.07 -1.41
N VAL A 122 25.13 -9.20 -0.77
CA VAL A 122 26.12 -10.13 -0.21
C VAL A 122 26.69 -11.08 -1.27
N VAL A 123 25.84 -11.63 -2.14
CA VAL A 123 26.20 -12.71 -3.09
C VAL A 123 26.45 -12.17 -4.51
N GLY A 124 25.94 -10.98 -4.83
CA GLY A 124 26.17 -10.29 -6.10
C GLY A 124 25.26 -10.73 -7.25
N GLN A 125 24.30 -11.64 -7.03
CA GLN A 125 23.35 -12.13 -8.02
C GLN A 125 22.02 -12.52 -7.38
N LEU A 126 20.89 -12.19 -8.03
CA LEU A 126 19.61 -12.87 -7.79
C LEU A 126 19.51 -14.15 -8.61
N GLY A 127 18.87 -15.17 -8.05
CA GLY A 127 18.31 -16.24 -8.86
C GLY A 127 17.07 -15.73 -9.60
N GLY A 128 17.00 -15.90 -10.92
CA GLY A 128 15.84 -15.46 -11.72
C GLY A 128 14.50 -16.04 -11.23
N GLU A 129 14.52 -17.23 -10.62
CA GLU A 129 13.36 -17.89 -10.02
C GLU A 129 12.76 -17.10 -8.84
N VAL A 130 13.58 -16.37 -8.07
CA VAL A 130 13.14 -15.58 -6.92
C VAL A 130 12.37 -14.34 -7.38
N LEU A 131 12.87 -13.69 -8.43
CA LEU A 131 12.22 -12.51 -9.01
C LEU A 131 10.83 -12.88 -9.56
N GLU A 132 10.74 -14.02 -10.24
CA GLU A 132 9.47 -14.55 -10.76
C GLU A 132 8.47 -14.87 -9.64
N ALA A 133 8.92 -15.50 -8.55
CA ALA A 133 8.08 -15.80 -7.40
C ALA A 133 7.55 -14.53 -6.70
N ILE A 134 8.37 -13.50 -6.58
CA ILE A 134 7.97 -12.19 -6.04
C ILE A 134 6.91 -11.56 -6.94
N SER A 135 7.15 -11.48 -8.25
CA SER A 135 6.20 -10.92 -9.21
C SER A 135 4.86 -11.66 -9.19
N GLN A 136 4.89 -13.00 -9.11
CA GLN A 136 3.68 -13.80 -8.99
C GLN A 136 2.91 -13.48 -7.71
N ARG A 137 3.60 -13.37 -6.57
CA ARG A 137 2.96 -13.06 -5.29
C ARG A 137 2.33 -11.67 -5.29
N LEU A 138 2.99 -10.69 -5.91
CA LEU A 138 2.45 -9.33 -6.05
C LEU A 138 1.19 -9.32 -6.92
N ALA A 139 1.19 -10.07 -8.03
CA ALA A 139 0.02 -10.22 -8.89
C ALA A 139 -1.17 -10.88 -8.16
N GLU A 140 -0.92 -11.86 -7.28
CA GLU A 140 -1.97 -12.44 -6.44
C GLU A 140 -2.57 -11.42 -5.47
N LEU A 141 -1.75 -10.57 -4.87
CA LEU A 141 -2.21 -9.51 -3.97
C LEU A 141 -3.02 -8.45 -4.71
N ASP A 142 -2.62 -8.10 -5.93
CA ASP A 142 -3.38 -7.21 -6.80
C ASP A 142 -4.74 -7.78 -7.18
N ALA A 143 -4.79 -9.05 -7.56
CA ALA A 143 -6.05 -9.72 -7.84
C ALA A 143 -6.99 -9.74 -6.62
N ALA A 144 -6.45 -9.97 -5.42
CA ALA A 144 -7.23 -9.91 -4.18
C ALA A 144 -7.75 -8.50 -3.89
N ARG A 145 -6.93 -7.48 -4.15
CA ARG A 145 -7.31 -6.07 -4.00
C ARG A 145 -8.40 -5.67 -4.99
N ASP A 146 -8.28 -6.05 -6.25
CA ASP A 146 -9.26 -5.75 -7.29
C ASP A 146 -10.58 -6.49 -7.05
N ALA A 147 -10.53 -7.75 -6.60
CA ALA A 147 -11.73 -8.47 -6.17
C ALA A 147 -12.44 -7.76 -5.00
N ASN A 148 -11.68 -7.15 -4.07
CA ASN A 148 -12.26 -6.33 -3.02
C ASN A 148 -12.92 -5.05 -3.57
N ARG A 149 -12.25 -4.34 -4.49
CA ARG A 149 -12.85 -3.17 -5.17
C ARG A 149 -14.13 -3.52 -5.92
N GLU A 150 -14.14 -4.64 -6.63
CA GLU A 150 -15.30 -5.11 -7.37
C GLU A 150 -16.46 -5.47 -6.43
N LEU A 151 -16.18 -6.17 -5.33
CA LEU A 151 -17.17 -6.41 -4.28
C LEU A 151 -17.76 -5.10 -3.75
N ARG A 152 -16.95 -4.03 -3.61
CA ARG A 152 -17.44 -2.71 -3.21
C ARG A 152 -18.41 -2.14 -4.23
N TYR A 153 -18.07 -2.18 -5.52
CA TYR A 153 -18.97 -1.70 -6.59
C TYR A 153 -20.28 -2.48 -6.64
N GLN A 154 -20.23 -3.80 -6.50
CA GLN A 154 -21.43 -4.64 -6.49
C GLN A 154 -22.33 -4.35 -5.29
N LEU A 155 -21.74 -4.09 -4.13
CA LEU A 155 -22.50 -3.75 -2.93
C LEU A 155 -23.14 -2.35 -3.04
N GLU A 156 -22.41 -1.35 -3.51
CA GLU A 156 -22.96 -0.01 -3.78
C GLU A 156 -24.10 -0.06 -4.82
N ALA A 157 -23.94 -0.86 -5.87
CA ALA A 157 -24.98 -1.06 -6.89
C ALA A 157 -26.22 -1.75 -6.32
N ASN A 158 -26.05 -2.76 -5.46
CA ASN A 158 -27.17 -3.45 -4.81
C ASN A 158 -27.91 -2.54 -3.82
N GLU A 159 -27.19 -1.72 -3.05
CA GLU A 159 -27.80 -0.72 -2.17
C GLU A 159 -28.60 0.33 -2.95
N GLU A 160 -28.12 0.76 -4.12
CA GLU A 160 -28.86 1.66 -5.01
C GLU A 160 -30.17 1.02 -5.51
N VAL A 161 -30.12 -0.25 -5.91
CA VAL A 161 -31.31 -1.00 -6.34
C VAL A 161 -32.32 -1.14 -5.22
N GLU A 162 -31.88 -1.49 -4.00
CA GLU A 162 -32.77 -1.55 -2.83
C GLU A 162 -33.38 -0.19 -2.50
N ARG A 163 -32.62 0.91 -2.67
CA ARG A 163 -33.12 2.28 -2.49
C ARG A 163 -34.22 2.61 -3.50
N LEU A 164 -34.03 2.22 -4.77
CA LEU A 164 -35.02 2.43 -5.83
C LEU A 164 -36.29 1.58 -5.62
N LEU A 165 -36.15 0.35 -5.15
CA LEU A 165 -37.27 -0.56 -4.89
C LEU A 165 -38.06 -0.16 -3.65
N SER A 166 -37.39 0.23 -2.56
CA SER A 166 -38.05 0.71 -1.33
C SER A 166 -38.66 2.10 -1.49
N GLY A 167 -38.08 2.97 -2.32
CA GLY A 167 -38.66 4.28 -2.67
C GLY A 167 -39.93 4.19 -3.55
N ARG A 168 -40.12 3.09 -4.28
CA ARG A 168 -41.29 2.87 -5.15
C ARG A 168 -42.49 2.25 -4.44
N SER A 169 -42.26 1.60 -3.29
CA SER A 169 -43.32 0.91 -2.53
C SER A 169 -44.06 1.81 -1.52
N GLY A 170 -43.75 3.11 -1.49
CA GLY A 170 -44.35 4.10 -0.58
C GLY A 170 -45.34 5.07 -1.24
N ILE A 171 -45.87 4.75 -2.43
CA ILE A 171 -46.98 5.46 -3.09
C ILE A 171 -48.19 4.55 -3.17
#